data_AF-A0A3N1IDT9-F1
#
_entry.id   AF-A0A3N1IDT9-F1
#
_cell.length_a   1.000
_cell.length_b   1.000
_cell.length_c   1.000
_cell.angle_alpha   90.00
_cell.angle_beta   90.00
_cell.angle_gamma   90.00
#
_symmetry.space_group_name_H-M   'P 1'
#
loop_
_entity.id
_entity.type
_entity.pdbx_description
1 polymer ?
#
loop_
_entity_poly.entity_id
_entity_poly.type
_entity_poly.pdbx_seq_one_letter_code
_entity_poly.pdbx_strand_id
1 'polypeptide(L)'
;MKGLVILDPEASAGVRKVSYGPVVSGRPLRSPAMRRLVQGLVKDQTAFAERERQEAAWVQRQLATAPPLTVAQTRMLRRVKGDLIRAAQTT
;
A
#
# COMPACT_ATOMS: atom_id res chain seq x y z
N MET A 1 20.64 24.96 -4.46
CA MET A 1 21.35 23.72 -4.81
C MET A 1 21.49 23.61 -6.32
N LYS A 2 22.70 23.73 -6.87
CA LYS A 2 22.98 23.47 -8.30
C LYS A 2 22.89 21.95 -8.50
N GLY A 3 21.96 21.50 -9.34
CA GLY A 3 21.68 20.06 -9.53
C GLY A 3 22.88 19.32 -10.11
N LEU A 4 23.13 18.10 -9.63
CA LEU A 4 24.15 17.19 -10.16
C LEU A 4 23.92 16.92 -11.65
N VAL A 5 24.99 17.06 -12.40
CA VAL A 5 25.04 16.88 -13.85
C VAL A 5 25.95 15.67 -14.10
N ILE A 6 25.42 14.61 -14.70
CA ILE A 6 26.19 13.42 -15.08
C ILE A 6 26.63 13.59 -16.53
N LEU A 7 27.90 13.29 -16.83
CA LEU A 7 28.40 13.17 -18.20
C LEU A 7 27.88 11.87 -18.79
N ASP A 8 27.09 11.99 -19.85
CA ASP A 8 26.42 10.87 -20.52
C ASP A 8 26.70 10.99 -22.02
N PRO A 9 27.64 10.18 -22.57
CA PRO A 9 28.09 10.31 -23.96
C PRO A 9 27.01 9.93 -24.99
N GLU A 10 25.91 9.28 -24.57
CA GLU A 10 24.78 8.97 -25.46
C GLU A 10 23.72 10.09 -25.49
N ALA A 11 23.81 11.08 -24.60
CA ALA A 11 22.92 12.23 -24.60
C ALA A 11 23.34 13.25 -25.67
N SER A 12 22.37 13.92 -26.29
CA SER A 12 22.56 14.84 -27.43
C SER A 12 23.56 15.99 -27.19
N ALA A 13 23.92 16.27 -25.94
CA ALA A 13 24.88 17.30 -25.54
C ALA A 13 26.00 16.76 -24.62
N GLY A 14 26.18 15.44 -24.49
CA GLY A 14 27.18 14.80 -23.62
C GLY A 14 26.92 14.94 -22.12
N VAL A 15 25.77 15.51 -21.75
CA VAL A 15 25.47 15.98 -20.40
C VAL A 15 24.00 15.71 -20.07
N ARG A 16 23.73 14.97 -18.99
CA ARG A 16 22.38 14.68 -18.50
C ARG A 16 22.16 15.28 -17.10
N LYS A 17 21.18 16.18 -17.01
CA LYS A 17 20.74 16.74 -15.71
C LYS A 17 19.92 15.67 -14.99
N VAL A 18 20.39 15.22 -13.83
CA VAL A 18 19.70 14.17 -13.08
C VAL A 18 18.43 14.75 -12.46
N SER A 19 17.28 14.31 -12.95
CA SER A 19 16.00 14.56 -12.28
C SER A 19 15.75 13.45 -11.27
N TYR A 20 16.13 13.63 -10.01
CA TYR A 20 15.78 12.73 -8.89
C TYR A 20 14.29 12.77 -8.51
N GLY A 21 13.43 13.25 -9.40
CA GLY A 21 11.99 13.38 -9.16
C GLY A 21 11.25 12.10 -9.58
N PRO A 22 9.98 11.93 -9.14
CA PRO A 22 9.18 10.78 -9.52
C PRO A 22 9.08 10.66 -11.04
N VAL A 23 9.26 9.43 -11.51
CA VAL A 23 9.27 9.03 -12.93
C VAL A 23 8.03 8.20 -13.18
N VAL A 24 7.29 8.51 -14.24
CA VAL A 24 6.13 7.73 -14.69
C VAL A 24 6.43 7.25 -16.09
N SER A 25 6.34 5.93 -16.32
CA SER A 25 6.63 5.28 -17.61
C SER A 25 8.00 5.66 -18.19
N GLY A 26 9.04 5.70 -17.34
CA GLY A 26 10.41 6.02 -17.74
C GLY A 26 10.68 7.51 -18.00
N ARG A 27 9.68 8.40 -17.89
CA ARG A 27 9.84 9.85 -18.08
C ARG A 27 9.67 10.62 -16.76
N PRO A 28 10.55 11.60 -16.48
CA PRO A 28 10.44 12.39 -15.26
C PRO A 28 9.25 13.34 -15.33
N LEU A 29 8.52 13.46 -14.22
CA LEU A 29 7.41 14.41 -14.10
C LEU A 29 7.94 15.85 -14.03
N ARG A 30 7.69 16.62 -15.09
CA ARG A 30 8.13 18.02 -15.17
C ARG A 30 7.26 18.96 -14.31
N SER A 31 5.94 18.74 -14.27
CA SER A 31 5.00 19.57 -13.52
C SER A 31 5.20 19.45 -12.00
N PRO A 32 5.43 20.56 -11.27
CA PRO A 32 5.55 20.55 -9.81
C PRO A 32 4.28 20.10 -9.09
N ALA A 33 3.10 20.46 -9.59
CA ALA A 33 1.81 20.04 -9.02
C ALA A 33 1.63 18.53 -9.14
N MET A 34 1.95 17.97 -10.32
CA MET A 34 1.87 16.52 -10.55
C MET A 34 2.86 15.75 -9.68
N ARG A 35 4.08 16.29 -9.47
CA ARG A 35 5.06 15.68 -8.55
C ARG A 35 4.52 15.58 -7.12
N ARG A 36 3.89 16.65 -6.60
CA ARG A 36 3.30 16.64 -5.25
C ARG A 36 2.15 15.64 -5.15
N LEU A 37 1.28 15.58 -6.15
CA LEU A 37 0.17 14.62 -6.19
C LEU A 37 0.68 13.18 -6.14
N VAL A 38 1.64 12.83 -6.99
CA VAL A 38 2.21 11.48 -7.02
C VAL A 38 2.92 11.14 -5.72
N GLN A 39 3.66 12.09 -5.13
CA GLN A 39 4.30 11.88 -3.82
C GLN A 39 3.28 11.63 -2.71
N GLY A 40 2.16 12.37 -2.69
CA GLY A 40 1.07 12.16 -1.74
C GLY A 40 0.44 10.79 -1.90
N LEU A 41 0.09 10.42 -3.14
CA LEU A 41 -0.50 9.11 -3.45
C LEU A 41 0.39 7.95 -3.01
N VAL A 42 1.69 8.02 -3.32
CA VAL A 42 2.64 6.98 -2.91
C VAL A 42 2.71 6.89 -1.38
N LYS A 43 2.76 8.02 -0.68
CA LYS A 43 2.77 8.05 0.78
C LYS A 43 1.52 7.39 1.36
N ASP A 44 0.34 7.75 0.86
CA ASP A 44 -0.92 7.20 1.36
C ASP A 44 -1.03 5.70 1.08
N GLN A 45 -0.60 5.25 -0.10
CA GLN A 45 -0.54 3.83 -0.44
C GLN A 45 0.41 3.06 0.47
N THR A 46 1.59 3.61 0.78
CA THR A 46 2.54 2.97 1.70
C THR A 46 1.99 2.90 3.13
N ALA A 47 1.31 3.95 3.59
CA ALA A 47 0.68 3.98 4.91
C ALA A 47 -0.46 2.96 5.01
N PHE A 48 -1.26 2.83 3.95
CA PHE A 48 -2.32 1.82 3.87
C PHE A 48 -1.73 0.40 3.91
N ALA A 49 -0.75 0.10 3.07
CA ALA A 49 -0.11 -1.21 3.03
C ALA A 49 0.57 -1.58 4.36
N GLU A 50 1.10 -0.61 5.08
CA GLU A 50 1.68 -0.83 6.41
C GLU A 50 0.60 -1.13 7.46
N ARG A 51 -0.55 -0.43 7.41
CA ARG A 51 -1.69 -0.74 8.29
C ARG A 51 -2.20 -2.15 8.07
N GLU A 52 -2.41 -2.57 6.81
CA GLU A 52 -2.84 -3.94 6.50
C GLU A 52 -1.86 -4.99 7.04
N ARG A 53 -0.55 -4.73 6.94
CA ARG A 53 0.46 -5.64 7.53
C ARG A 53 0.36 -5.71 9.05
N GLN A 54 0.19 -4.58 9.72
CA GLN A 54 0.08 -4.53 11.18
C GLN A 54 -1.20 -5.21 11.67
N GLU A 55 -2.32 -4.98 10.98
CA GLU A 55 -3.59 -5.65 11.26
C GLU A 55 -3.49 -7.16 11.07
N ALA A 56 -2.91 -7.61 9.96
CA ALA A 56 -2.69 -9.03 9.71
C ALA A 56 -1.80 -9.66 10.80
N ALA A 57 -0.70 -9.00 11.18
CA ALA A 57 0.17 -9.46 12.25
C ALA A 57 -0.55 -9.51 13.60
N TRP A 58 -1.40 -8.53 13.90
CA TRP A 58 -2.22 -8.51 15.10
C TRP A 58 -3.23 -9.67 15.11
N VAL A 59 -3.93 -9.92 14.00
CA VAL A 59 -4.86 -11.05 13.86
C VAL A 59 -4.14 -12.37 14.08
N GLN A 60 -2.95 -12.57 13.50
CA GLN A 60 -2.17 -13.79 13.69
C GLN A 60 -1.77 -13.99 15.16
N ARG A 61 -1.39 -12.93 15.87
CA ARG A 61 -1.12 -13.01 17.32
C ARG A 61 -2.37 -13.42 18.10
N GLN A 62 -3.51 -12.81 17.80
CA GLN A 62 -4.78 -13.16 18.47
C GLN A 62 -5.16 -14.62 18.22
N LEU A 63 -5.01 -15.10 16.98
CA LEU A 63 -5.26 -16.51 16.63
C LEU A 63 -4.31 -17.45 17.36
N ALA A 64 -3.03 -17.09 17.49
CA ALA A 64 -2.05 -17.90 18.21
C ALA A 64 -2.32 -17.96 19.72
N THR A 65 -2.87 -16.90 20.30
CA THR A 65 -3.23 -16.84 21.73
C THR A 65 -4.66 -17.26 22.04
N ALA A 66 -5.49 -17.50 21.02
CA ALA A 66 -6.88 -17.85 21.22
C ALA A 66 -7.00 -19.25 21.85
N PRO A 67 -7.82 -19.43 22.91
CA PRO A 67 -8.08 -20.75 23.45
C PRO A 67 -8.80 -21.60 22.38
N PRO A 68 -8.51 -22.92 22.33
CA PRO A 68 -9.18 -23.81 21.39
C PRO A 68 -10.69 -23.78 21.64
N LEU A 69 -11.45 -23.52 20.58
CA LEU A 69 -12.90 -23.45 20.67
C LEU A 69 -13.47 -24.87 20.85
N THR A 70 -14.44 -24.99 21.75
CA THR A 70 -15.22 -26.22 21.86
C THR A 70 -16.06 -26.45 20.60
N VAL A 71 -16.49 -27.70 20.37
CA VAL A 71 -17.36 -28.06 19.24
C VAL A 71 -18.66 -27.25 19.24
N ALA A 72 -19.23 -27.00 20.43
CA ALA A 72 -20.44 -26.20 20.60
C ALA A 72 -20.23 -24.73 20.21
N GLN A 73 -19.14 -24.11 20.69
CA GLN A 73 -18.78 -22.74 20.32
C GLN A 73 -18.52 -22.60 18.81
N THR A 74 -17.86 -23.60 18.21
CA THR A 74 -17.61 -23.62 16.75
C THR A 74 -18.91 -23.68 15.95
N ARG A 75 -19.87 -24.53 16.35
CA ARG A 75 -21.20 -24.60 15.71
C ARG A 75 -21.97 -23.30 15.86
N MET A 76 -21.92 -22.68 17.04
CA MET A 76 -22.55 -21.39 17.30
C MET A 76 -21.99 -20.30 16.38
N LEU A 77 -20.66 -20.17 16.28
CA LEU A 77 -20.02 -19.17 15.40
C LEU A 77 -20.37 -19.38 13.93
N ARG A 78 -20.44 -20.63 13.45
CA ARG A 78 -20.87 -20.92 12.07
C ARG A 78 -22.31 -20.47 11.81
N ARG A 79 -23.21 -20.70 12.77
CA ARG A 79 -24.61 -20.26 12.67
C ARG A 79 -24.70 -18.73 12.65
N VAL A 80 -24.06 -18.06 13.60
CA VAL A 80 -24.03 -16.59 13.67
C VAL A 80 -23.46 -15.98 12.39
N LYS A 81 -22.38 -16.55 11.83
CA LYS A 81 -21.84 -16.11 10.54
C LYS A 81 -22.88 -16.21 9.43
N GLY A 82 -23.60 -17.33 9.33
CA GLY A 82 -24.65 -17.51 8.32
C GLY A 82 -25.82 -16.56 8.49
N ASP A 83 -26.19 -16.23 9.73
CA ASP A 83 -27.27 -15.29 10.02
C ASP A 83 -26.86 -13.85 9.67
N LEU A 84 -25.62 -13.45 9.96
CA LEU A 84 -25.07 -12.15 9.56
C LEU A 84 -24.97 -11.97 8.05
N ILE A 85 -24.53 -13.00 7.32
CA ILE A 85 -24.47 -12.97 5.84
C ILE A 85 -25.88 -12.79 5.27
N ARG A 86 -26.87 -13.51 5.79
CA ARG A 86 -28.26 -13.38 5.35
C ARG A 86 -28.81 -11.98 5.66
N ALA A 87 -28.58 -11.46 6.87
CA ALA A 87 -29.02 -10.11 7.23
C ALA A 87 -28.40 -9.03 6.34
N ALA A 88 -27.12 -9.16 5.98
CA ALA A 88 -26.43 -8.24 5.08
C ALA A 88 -26.91 -8.33 3.62
N GLN A 89 -27.46 -9.46 3.18
CA GLN A 89 -28.04 -9.62 1.84
C GLN A 89 -29.47 -9.08 1.74
N THR A 90 -30.16 -8.98 2.88
CA THR A 90 -31.53 -8.46 2.96
C THR A 90 -31.60 -6.94 3.20
N THR A 91 -30.46 -6.28 3.39
CA THR A 91 -30.31 -4.82 3.54
C THR A 91 -29.76 -4.24 2.25
#